data_AF-A0A7V8BEY1-F1
#
_entry.id   AF-A0A7V8BEY1-F1
#
_cell.length_a   1.000
_cell.length_b   1.000
_cell.length_c   1.000
_cell.angle_alpha   90.00
_cell.angle_beta   90.00
_cell.angle_gamma   90.00
#
_symmetry.space_group_name_H-M   'P 1'
#
loop_
_entity.id
_entity.type
_entity.pdbx_description
1 polymer ?
#
loop_
_entity_poly.entity_id
_entity_poly.type
_entity_poly.pdbx_seq_one_letter_code
_entity_poly.pdbx_strand_id
1 'polypeptide(L)'
;MNPFFILLALLAAAPALFNVDRPLQARENPIAGKPDSAQALVEAELVAPLQKKEAKRPVFSRAPKPPSARRVRILDQAPHTDARGGAFLSFAIDETRSFLREEGREVPEDAWHQAAIVGCMYPESGKVLVKLGETYYPASVLWG
;
A
#
# COMPACT_ATOMS: atom_id res chain seq x y z
N MET A 1 8.98 73.65 -7.85
CA MET A 1 9.80 73.55 -6.62
C MET A 1 8.85 73.51 -5.45
N ASN A 2 8.66 72.32 -4.86
CA ASN A 2 7.66 72.05 -3.82
C ASN A 2 8.24 72.29 -2.42
N PRO A 3 7.47 72.88 -1.50
CA PRO A 3 7.79 72.88 -0.09
C PRO A 3 7.25 71.64 0.63
N PHE A 4 7.63 71.58 1.89
CA PHE A 4 7.85 70.44 2.76
C PHE A 4 6.92 70.59 3.99
N PHE A 5 6.74 69.49 4.76
CA PHE A 5 6.41 69.41 6.20
C PHE A 5 4.93 69.15 6.68
N ILE A 6 4.74 67.92 7.19
CA ILE A 6 3.96 67.37 8.35
C ILE A 6 2.44 67.61 8.48
N LEU A 7 1.60 66.73 9.05
CA LEU A 7 1.70 66.11 10.39
C LEU A 7 0.82 64.85 10.55
N LEU A 8 1.27 64.02 11.49
CA LEU A 8 0.78 62.79 12.11
C LEU A 8 -0.57 62.91 12.86
N ALA A 9 -1.45 61.90 12.76
CA ALA A 9 -2.42 61.46 13.78
C ALA A 9 -3.21 60.24 13.26
N LEU A 10 -3.75 59.29 14.00
CA LEU A 10 -3.53 58.71 15.33
C LEU A 10 -4.54 57.52 15.38
N LEU A 11 -4.04 56.31 15.64
CA LEU A 11 -4.63 55.20 16.42
C LEU A 11 -6.17 54.98 16.50
N ALA A 12 -6.62 53.78 16.07
CA ALA A 12 -7.72 52.97 16.66
C ALA A 12 -7.48 51.50 16.23
N ALA A 13 -7.14 50.54 17.12
CA ALA A 13 -8.04 49.69 17.95
C ALA A 13 -9.16 49.00 17.14
N ALA A 14 -9.42 47.69 17.13
CA ALA A 14 -8.90 46.49 17.81
C ALA A 14 -9.49 45.24 17.07
N PRO A 15 -9.65 44.04 17.69
CA PRO A 15 -9.20 42.74 17.18
C PRO A 15 -10.25 41.94 16.39
N ALA A 16 -9.83 41.23 15.34
CA ALA A 16 -10.60 40.14 14.73
C ALA A 16 -9.71 38.89 14.73
N LEU A 17 -9.92 38.02 15.71
CA LEU A 17 -10.60 36.74 15.54
C LEU A 17 -9.73 35.75 14.74
N PHE A 18 -9.13 34.82 15.49
CA PHE A 18 -9.17 33.39 15.17
C PHE A 18 -9.13 33.07 13.68
N ASN A 19 -7.94 33.03 13.09
CA ASN A 19 -7.73 32.35 11.82
C ASN A 19 -7.77 30.83 12.09
N VAL A 20 -8.98 30.30 12.31
CA VAL A 20 -9.31 28.87 12.37
C VAL A 20 -9.62 28.42 10.94
N ASP A 21 -8.69 28.70 10.04
CA ASP A 21 -8.65 28.12 8.71
C ASP A 21 -7.21 27.68 8.47
N ARG A 22 -6.73 26.83 9.39
CA ARG A 22 -5.70 25.87 9.00
C ARG A 22 -6.48 24.75 8.32
N PRO A 23 -6.52 24.66 6.97
CA PRO A 23 -6.91 23.40 6.37
C PRO A 23 -6.03 22.36 7.05
N LEU A 24 -6.65 21.31 7.61
CA LEU A 24 -5.92 20.09 7.93
C LEU A 24 -5.11 19.82 6.67
N GLN A 25 -3.81 20.10 6.74
CA GLN A 25 -2.87 19.57 5.78
C GLN A 25 -3.08 18.07 5.95
N ALA A 26 -3.93 17.52 5.06
CA ALA A 26 -3.88 16.15 4.68
C ALA A 26 -2.39 15.91 4.55
N ARG A 27 -1.84 15.13 5.49
CA ARG A 27 -0.46 14.72 5.39
C ARG A 27 -0.40 14.11 4.01
N GLU A 28 0.24 14.82 3.08
CA GLU A 28 0.62 14.27 1.79
C GLU A 28 1.62 13.18 2.13
N ASN A 29 1.09 12.04 2.57
CA ASN A 29 1.83 10.81 2.70
C ASN A 29 2.12 10.43 1.26
N PRO A 30 3.39 10.33 0.86
CA PRO A 30 3.79 10.14 -0.54
C PRO A 30 3.41 8.76 -1.13
N ILE A 31 2.50 8.03 -0.49
CA ILE A 31 1.93 6.75 -0.94
C ILE A 31 0.60 6.97 -1.70
N ALA A 32 0.27 8.22 -2.04
CA ALA A 32 -0.80 8.52 -2.97
C ALA A 32 -0.40 8.09 -4.40
N GLY A 33 -0.61 6.80 -4.70
CA GLY A 33 -0.88 6.32 -6.06
C GLY A 33 0.32 6.10 -6.99
N LYS A 34 1.45 5.56 -6.51
CA LYS A 34 2.45 4.94 -7.42
C LYS A 34 2.41 3.41 -7.31
N PRO A 35 2.27 2.67 -8.42
CA PRO A 35 2.23 1.20 -8.40
C PRO A 35 3.48 0.61 -7.74
N ASP A 36 4.64 1.25 -7.91
CA ASP A 36 5.89 0.83 -7.24
C ASP A 36 5.79 0.90 -5.72
N SER A 37 5.18 1.96 -5.17
CA SER A 37 4.97 2.09 -3.72
C SER A 37 3.91 1.12 -3.18
N ALA A 38 2.88 0.86 -4.00
CA ALA A 38 1.81 -0.06 -3.64
C ALA A 38 2.29 -1.52 -3.65
N GLN A 39 3.03 -1.89 -4.69
CA GLN A 39 3.68 -3.19 -4.82
C GLN A 39 4.66 -3.41 -3.66
N ALA A 40 5.52 -2.44 -3.36
CA ALA A 40 6.47 -2.53 -2.25
C ALA A 40 5.77 -2.76 -0.90
N LEU A 41 4.62 -2.13 -0.65
CA LEU A 41 3.84 -2.36 0.55
C LEU A 41 3.32 -3.81 0.64
N VAL A 42 2.75 -4.34 -0.45
CA VAL A 42 2.26 -5.73 -0.49
C VAL A 42 3.43 -6.70 -0.33
N GLU A 43 4.58 -6.41 -0.94
CA GLU A 43 5.79 -7.23 -0.77
C GLU A 43 6.26 -7.25 0.68
N ALA A 44 6.31 -6.10 1.34
CA ALA A 44 6.77 -5.95 2.72
C ALA A 44 5.82 -6.58 3.75
N GLU A 45 4.52 -6.35 3.62
CA GLU A 45 3.51 -6.74 4.63
C GLU A 45 2.96 -8.15 4.43
N LEU A 46 3.05 -8.70 3.20
CA LEU A 46 2.49 -10.01 2.87
C LEU A 46 3.54 -10.97 2.32
N VAL A 47 4.23 -10.63 1.23
CA VAL A 47 5.09 -11.61 0.52
C VAL A 47 6.29 -12.03 1.37
N ALA A 48 7.06 -11.07 1.89
CA ALA A 48 8.28 -11.35 2.65
C ALA A 48 8.00 -12.08 3.98
N PRO A 49 7.00 -11.70 4.80
CA PRO A 49 6.64 -12.45 6.00
C PRO A 49 6.17 -13.87 5.70
N LEU A 50 5.38 -14.05 4.64
CA LEU A 50 4.91 -15.37 4.20
C LEU A 50 6.07 -16.27 3.78
N GLN A 51 6.97 -15.76 2.93
CA GLN A 51 8.20 -16.47 2.53
C GLN A 51 9.06 -16.84 3.74
N LYS A 52 9.21 -15.93 4.71
CA LYS A 52 9.98 -16.19 5.94
C LYS A 52 9.38 -17.31 6.78
N LYS A 53 8.05 -17.41 6.86
CA LYS A 53 7.38 -18.55 7.51
C LYS A 53 7.62 -19.84 6.75
N GLU A 54 7.43 -19.81 5.44
CA GLU A 54 7.56 -20.99 4.59
C GLU A 54 8.99 -21.54 4.56
N ALA A 55 10.00 -20.68 4.64
CA ALA A 55 11.40 -21.08 4.75
C ALA A 55 11.72 -21.86 6.03
N LYS A 56 10.93 -21.67 7.10
CA LYS A 56 11.09 -22.42 8.37
C LYS A 56 10.39 -23.78 8.34
N ARG A 57 9.72 -24.12 7.24
CA ARG A 57 8.95 -25.36 7.13
C ARG A 57 9.87 -26.58 7.14
N PRO A 58 9.61 -27.61 7.98
CA PRO A 58 10.43 -28.81 8.00
C PRO A 58 10.42 -29.52 6.64
N VAL A 59 11.59 -30.02 6.23
CA VAL A 59 11.78 -30.74 4.95
C VAL A 59 10.85 -31.96 4.85
N PHE A 60 10.60 -32.64 5.96
CA PHE A 60 9.75 -33.84 6.02
C PHE A 60 8.26 -33.53 6.27
N SER A 61 7.84 -32.27 6.15
CA SER A 61 6.44 -31.90 6.35
C SER A 61 5.55 -32.41 5.20
N ARG A 62 4.39 -32.98 5.53
CA ARG A 62 3.43 -33.53 4.56
C ARG A 62 2.57 -32.48 3.84
N ALA A 63 2.59 -31.23 4.27
CA ALA A 63 1.91 -30.15 3.55
C ALA A 63 2.51 -29.94 2.13
N PRO A 64 1.76 -29.30 1.21
CA PRO A 64 2.29 -28.96 -0.12
C PRO A 64 3.53 -28.08 -0.06
N LYS A 65 4.54 -28.33 -0.90
CA LYS A 65 5.73 -27.47 -1.01
C LYS A 65 5.28 -26.01 -1.26
N PRO A 66 5.87 -25.02 -0.57
CA PRO A 66 5.57 -23.62 -0.86
C PRO A 66 5.94 -23.27 -2.31
N PRO A 67 5.31 -22.22 -2.88
CA PRO A 67 5.69 -21.68 -4.18
C PRO A 67 7.18 -21.30 -4.22
N SER A 68 7.81 -21.54 -5.37
CA SER A 68 9.20 -21.12 -5.62
C SER A 68 9.29 -19.62 -5.92
N ALA A 69 8.21 -19.02 -6.40
CA ALA A 69 8.16 -17.60 -6.72
C ALA A 69 6.77 -17.02 -6.49
N ARG A 70 6.76 -15.73 -6.19
CA ARG A 70 5.56 -14.89 -6.15
C ARG A 70 5.80 -13.63 -6.99
N ARG A 71 4.77 -13.17 -7.68
CA ARG A 71 4.75 -11.91 -8.44
C ARG A 71 3.52 -11.11 -8.00
N VAL A 72 3.74 -9.91 -7.48
CA VAL A 72 2.66 -9.00 -7.11
C VAL A 72 2.20 -8.23 -8.35
N ARG A 73 0.88 -8.11 -8.52
CA ARG A 73 0.25 -7.27 -9.54
C ARG A 73 -0.77 -6.38 -8.86
N ILE A 74 -0.64 -5.08 -9.03
CA ILE A 74 -1.69 -4.12 -8.68
C ILE A 74 -2.70 -4.12 -9.82
N LEU A 75 -3.97 -4.37 -9.50
CA LEU A 75 -5.03 -4.53 -10.49
C LEU A 75 -5.66 -3.19 -10.87
N ASP A 76 -5.65 -2.25 -9.92
CA ASP A 76 -6.31 -0.96 -10.06
C ASP A 76 -5.33 0.13 -10.49
N GLN A 77 -5.73 0.94 -11.47
CA GLN A 77 -4.96 2.11 -11.91
C GLN A 77 -5.15 3.32 -10.97
N ALA A 78 -6.24 3.35 -10.21
CA ALA A 78 -6.58 4.40 -9.28
C ALA A 78 -7.22 3.81 -8.00
N PRO A 79 -7.06 4.46 -6.83
CA PRO A 79 -7.69 3.99 -5.60
C PRO A 79 -9.22 4.03 -5.68
N HIS A 80 -9.86 2.99 -5.16
CA HIS A 80 -11.29 2.92 -4.90
C HIS A 80 -11.60 3.36 -3.47
N THR A 81 -12.86 3.68 -3.20
CA THR A 81 -13.31 4.11 -1.86
C THR A 81 -14.22 3.04 -1.25
N ASP A 82 -13.93 2.61 -0.03
CA ASP A 82 -14.79 1.69 0.72
C ASP A 82 -16.03 2.39 1.31
N ALA A 83 -16.96 1.63 1.87
CA ALA A 83 -18.17 2.17 2.49
C ALA A 83 -17.91 3.11 3.70
N ARG A 84 -16.68 3.16 4.20
CA ARG A 84 -16.24 4.01 5.32
C ARG A 84 -15.39 5.20 4.84
N GLY A 85 -15.24 5.40 3.53
CA GLY A 85 -14.45 6.48 2.95
C GLY A 85 -12.95 6.18 2.83
N GLY A 86 -12.50 4.96 3.13
CA GLY A 86 -11.10 4.57 3.02
C GLY A 86 -10.69 4.28 1.59
N ALA A 87 -9.58 4.87 1.14
CA ALA A 87 -8.99 4.61 -0.16
C ALA A 87 -8.26 3.26 -0.17
N PHE A 88 -8.55 2.40 -1.15
CA PHE A 88 -7.93 1.08 -1.30
C PHE A 88 -7.59 0.76 -2.76
N LEU A 89 -6.61 -0.12 -2.95
CA LEU A 89 -6.22 -0.70 -4.23
C LEU A 89 -6.32 -2.23 -4.13
N SER A 90 -6.81 -2.86 -5.18
CA SER A 90 -6.87 -4.32 -5.31
C SER A 90 -5.54 -4.84 -5.87
N PHE A 91 -5.12 -5.99 -5.37
CA PHE A 91 -3.94 -6.67 -5.86
C PHE A 91 -4.20 -8.16 -6.07
N ALA A 92 -3.39 -8.76 -6.93
CA ALA A 92 -3.26 -10.19 -7.09
C ALA A 92 -1.80 -10.59 -6.92
N ILE A 93 -1.58 -11.79 -6.40
CA ILE A 93 -0.27 -12.44 -6.35
C ILE A 93 -0.36 -13.69 -7.20
N ASP A 94 0.48 -13.74 -8.22
CA ASP A 94 0.69 -14.94 -9.00
C ASP A 94 1.75 -15.80 -8.31
N GLU A 95 1.58 -17.11 -8.35
CA GLU A 95 2.50 -18.08 -7.74
C GLU A 95 3.00 -19.06 -8.79
N THR A 96 4.27 -19.46 -8.70
CA THR A 96 4.76 -20.62 -9.45
C THR A 96 5.39 -21.63 -8.50
N ARG A 97 5.33 -22.90 -8.91
CA ARG A 97 6.06 -24.01 -8.28
C ARG A 97 7.18 -24.53 -9.17
N SER A 98 7.45 -23.83 -10.28
CA SER A 98 8.53 -24.17 -11.20
C SER A 98 9.88 -24.05 -10.52
N PHE A 99 10.74 -25.05 -10.71
CA PHE A 99 12.12 -25.06 -10.23
C PHE A 99 13.04 -24.15 -11.05
N LEU A 100 12.58 -23.61 -12.18
CA LEU A 100 13.40 -22.83 -13.11
C LEU A 100 13.95 -21.53 -12.52
N ARG A 101 13.24 -20.89 -11.58
CA ARG A 101 13.71 -19.66 -10.92
C ARG A 101 14.94 -19.92 -10.03
N GLU A 102 15.09 -21.13 -9.49
CA GLU A 102 16.29 -21.53 -8.72
C GLU A 102 17.51 -21.70 -9.65
N GLU A 103 17.30 -21.98 -10.94
CA GLU A 103 18.36 -22.21 -11.94
C GLU A 103 18.80 -20.93 -12.69
N GLY A 104 18.36 -19.74 -12.26
CA GLY A 104 18.65 -18.48 -12.96
C GLY A 104 17.96 -18.35 -14.32
N ARG A 105 16.96 -19.19 -14.59
CA ARG A 105 16.13 -19.15 -15.81
C ARG A 105 14.86 -18.35 -15.54
N GLU A 106 14.42 -17.61 -16.55
CA GLU A 106 13.13 -16.92 -16.52
C GLU A 106 12.00 -17.95 -16.42
N VAL A 107 11.01 -17.68 -15.56
CA VAL A 107 9.83 -18.53 -15.42
C VAL A 107 8.88 -18.19 -16.57
N PRO A 108 8.54 -19.14 -17.46
CA PRO A 108 7.68 -18.83 -18.59
C PRO A 108 6.28 -18.43 -18.10
N GLU A 109 5.59 -17.56 -18.84
CA GLU A 109 4.32 -16.95 -18.39
C GLU A 109 3.22 -17.99 -18.11
N ASP A 110 3.22 -19.12 -18.81
CA ASP A 110 2.28 -20.23 -18.62
C ASP A 110 2.53 -21.03 -17.34
N ALA A 111 3.73 -20.94 -16.75
CA ALA A 111 4.07 -21.59 -15.49
C ALA A 111 3.59 -20.79 -14.26
N TRP A 112 3.03 -19.59 -14.44
CA TRP A 112 2.46 -18.80 -13.36
C TRP A 112 0.99 -19.16 -13.14
N HIS A 113 0.67 -19.59 -11.92
CA HIS A 113 -0.71 -19.66 -11.46
C HIS A 113 -1.19 -18.26 -11.12
N GLN A 114 -2.04 -17.71 -11.98
CA GLN A 114 -2.52 -16.35 -11.84
C GLN A 114 -3.48 -16.19 -10.66
N ALA A 115 -3.37 -15.06 -9.96
CA ALA A 115 -4.28 -14.67 -8.89
C ALA A 115 -4.45 -15.74 -7.77
N ALA A 116 -3.37 -16.43 -7.44
CA ALA A 116 -3.32 -17.42 -6.36
C ALA A 116 -3.69 -16.83 -4.99
N ILE A 117 -3.32 -15.56 -4.76
CA ILE A 117 -3.78 -14.77 -3.62
C ILE A 117 -4.34 -13.47 -4.17
N VAL A 118 -5.53 -13.10 -3.73
CA VAL A 118 -6.17 -11.83 -4.09
C VAL A 118 -6.52 -11.06 -2.83
N GLY A 119 -6.54 -9.74 -2.93
CA GLY A 119 -6.76 -8.90 -1.78
C GLY A 119 -6.89 -7.43 -2.12
N CYS A 120 -6.94 -6.63 -1.07
CA CYS A 120 -6.90 -5.19 -1.16
C CYS A 120 -5.93 -4.61 -0.13
N MET A 121 -5.42 -3.44 -0.42
CA MET A 121 -4.49 -2.72 0.43
C MET A 121 -4.94 -1.27 0.56
N TYR A 122 -4.68 -0.68 1.71
CA TYR A 122 -5.02 0.70 2.02
C TYR A 122 -3.74 1.52 2.08
N PRO A 123 -3.38 2.27 1.02
CA PRO A 123 -2.09 2.97 0.93
C PRO A 123 -1.82 3.89 2.12
N GLU A 124 -2.86 4.59 2.61
CA GLU A 124 -2.72 5.56 3.70
C GLU A 124 -2.42 4.92 5.06
N SER A 125 -2.98 3.73 5.30
CA SER A 125 -2.83 3.04 6.58
C SER A 125 -1.81 1.91 6.56
N GLY A 126 -1.30 1.56 5.39
CA GLY A 126 -0.41 0.42 5.17
C GLY A 126 -1.08 -0.94 5.36
N LYS A 127 -2.39 -1.00 5.60
CA LYS A 127 -3.09 -2.27 5.86
C LYS A 127 -3.21 -3.08 4.58
N VAL A 128 -2.78 -4.34 4.64
CA VAL A 128 -2.96 -5.33 3.57
C VAL A 128 -3.96 -6.39 4.04
N LEU A 129 -5.02 -6.58 3.25
CA LEU A 129 -6.06 -7.57 3.47
C LEU A 129 -6.04 -8.59 2.34
N VAL A 130 -6.26 -9.86 2.67
CA VAL A 130 -6.40 -10.96 1.72
C VAL A 130 -7.84 -11.48 1.74
N LYS A 131 -8.37 -11.82 0.57
CA LYS A 131 -9.70 -12.43 0.44
C LYS A 131 -9.56 -13.94 0.59
N LEU A 132 -10.26 -14.51 1.58
CA LEU A 132 -10.37 -15.96 1.81
C LEU A 132 -11.86 -16.32 1.79
N GLY A 133 -12.28 -17.07 0.77
CA GLY A 133 -13.71 -17.24 0.48
C GLY A 133 -14.32 -15.88 0.14
N GLU A 134 -15.41 -15.50 0.81
CA GLU A 134 -16.06 -14.19 0.61
C GLU A 134 -15.67 -13.11 1.62
N THR A 135 -14.71 -13.41 2.50
CA THR A 135 -14.34 -12.51 3.60
C THR A 135 -12.90 -12.02 3.45
N TYR A 136 -12.67 -10.77 3.85
CA TYR A 136 -11.34 -10.16 3.90
C TYR A 136 -10.73 -10.28 5.30
N TYR A 137 -9.48 -10.73 5.36
CA TYR A 137 -8.72 -10.89 6.59
C TYR A 137 -7.40 -10.12 6.50
N PRO A 138 -6.81 -9.70 7.63
CA PRO A 138 -5.44 -9.20 7.64
C PRO A 138 -4.48 -10.22 7.01
N ALA A 139 -3.50 -9.75 6.23
CA ALA A 139 -2.49 -10.59 5.58
C ALA A 139 -1.79 -11.56 6.54
N SER A 140 -1.69 -11.19 7.81
CA SER A 140 -1.13 -12.02 8.88
C SER A 140 -1.79 -13.38 9.05
N VAL A 141 -3.05 -13.54 8.67
CA VAL A 141 -3.71 -14.85 8.74
C VAL A 141 -2.98 -15.95 7.95
N LEU A 142 -2.27 -15.57 6.88
CA LEU A 142 -1.50 -16.52 6.06
C LEU A 142 -0.21 -16.94 6.76
N TRP A 143 0.39 -16.05 7.55
CA TRP A 143 1.64 -16.30 8.25
C TRP A 143 1.53 -16.57 9.77
N GLY A 144 0.34 -16.51 10.34
CA GLY A 144 0.07 -16.87 11.74
C GLY A 144 0.73 -15.91 12.72
#